data_AF-A0A4R4P323-F1
#
_entry.id   AF-A0A4R4P323-F1
#
_cell.length_a   1.000
_cell.length_b   1.000
_cell.length_c   1.000
_cell.angle_alpha   90.00
_cell.angle_beta   90.00
_cell.angle_gamma   90.00
#
_symmetry.space_group_name_H-M   'P 1'
#
loop_
_entity.id
_entity.type
_entity.pdbx_description
1 polymer ?
#
loop_
_entity_poly.entity_id
_entity_poly.type
_entity_poly.pdbx_seq_one_letter_code
_entity_poly.pdbx_strand_id
1 'polypeptide(L)'
;MNAAQYLDALAAELHAAGWSTRPRYERIPILLHVFSPDLPQIGESIHVKAGVGGVPWFVSSTGDPLRPCHDLAGTAKDIAARLAPFSHDVHSARRRQRPRSARCRMARFLRMLAILPLVRAARPGKGGQRWHP
;
A
#
# COMPACT_ATOMS: atom_id res chain seq x y z
N MET A 1 28.67 14.17 7.86
CA MET A 1 27.38 13.52 7.55
C MET A 1 27.47 12.08 8.02
N ASN A 2 26.49 11.58 8.77
CA ASN A 2 26.48 10.22 9.27
C ASN A 2 25.69 9.29 8.33
N ALA A 3 25.72 7.97 8.61
CA ALA A 3 25.04 6.99 7.78
C ALA A 3 23.53 7.26 7.64
N ALA A 4 22.85 7.71 8.70
CA ALA A 4 21.41 7.96 8.66
C ALA A 4 21.09 9.13 7.71
N GLN A 5 21.85 10.22 7.80
CA GLN A 5 21.72 11.38 6.92
C GLN A 5 21.94 11.01 5.44
N TYR A 6 22.89 10.12 5.13
CA TYR A 6 23.08 9.63 3.76
C TYR A 6 21.90 8.78 3.28
N LEU A 7 21.34 7.93 4.15
CA LEU A 7 20.16 7.12 3.82
C LEU A 7 18.90 7.97 3.68
N ASP A 8 18.73 9.03 4.48
CA ASP A 8 17.63 9.99 4.34
C ASP A 8 17.72 10.74 3.01
N ALA A 9 18.92 11.19 2.62
CA ALA A 9 19.14 11.83 1.34
C ALA A 9 18.83 10.90 0.15
N LEU A 10 19.24 9.63 0.25
CA LEU A 10 18.90 8.62 -0.74
C LEU A 10 17.39 8.32 -0.77
N ALA A 11 16.73 8.30 0.39
CA ALA A 11 15.29 8.08 0.47
C ALA A 11 14.50 9.18 -0.25
N ALA A 12 14.90 10.44 -0.09
CA ALA A 12 14.30 11.57 -0.80
C ALA A 12 14.46 11.45 -2.32
N GLU A 13 15.65 11.08 -2.79
CA GLU A 13 15.91 10.86 -4.22
C GLU A 13 15.06 9.69 -4.79
N LEU A 14 14.96 8.59 -4.04
CA LEU A 14 14.15 7.43 -4.43
C LEU A 14 12.65 7.75 -4.45
N HIS A 15 12.16 8.55 -3.50
CA HIS A 15 10.77 9.04 -3.51
C HIS A 15 10.50 9.91 -4.73
N ALA A 16 11.42 10.81 -5.09
CA ALA A 16 11.31 11.63 -6.29
C ALA A 16 11.27 10.78 -7.58
N ALA A 17 11.95 9.62 -7.57
CA ALA A 17 11.92 8.63 -8.64
C ALA A 17 10.71 7.67 -8.58
N GLY A 18 9.77 7.84 -7.64
CA GLY A 18 8.55 7.05 -7.53
C GLY A 18 8.68 5.73 -6.76
N TRP A 19 9.81 5.50 -6.09
CA TRP A 19 10.00 4.34 -5.23
C TRP A 19 9.48 4.59 -3.82
N SER A 20 9.03 3.53 -3.15
CA SER A 20 8.71 3.59 -1.72
C SER A 20 9.94 3.19 -0.89
N THR A 21 10.10 3.82 0.26
CA THR A 21 11.18 3.48 1.19
C THR A 21 10.66 3.30 2.61
N ARG A 22 11.36 2.46 3.39
CA ARG A 22 11.13 2.23 4.81
C ARG A 22 12.45 2.24 5.56
N PRO A 23 12.74 3.29 6.34
CA PRO A 23 13.87 3.31 7.26
C PRO A 23 13.81 2.15 8.27
N ARG A 24 14.96 1.57 8.57
CA ARG A 24 15.16 0.56 9.63
C ARG A 24 16.40 0.95 10.43
N TYR A 25 16.33 2.09 11.10
CA TYR A 25 17.46 2.68 11.83
C TYR A 25 17.68 2.06 13.21
N GLU A 26 16.72 1.26 13.68
CA GLU A 26 16.83 0.53 14.95
C GLU A 26 17.63 -0.77 14.85
N ARG A 27 18.33 -0.98 13.72
CA ARG A 27 19.19 -2.15 13.48
C ARG A 27 20.61 -1.70 13.25
N ILE A 28 21.56 -2.59 13.55
CA ILE A 28 22.98 -2.39 13.23
C ILE A 28 23.40 -3.47 12.21
N PRO A 29 23.88 -3.10 11.01
CA PRO A 29 23.95 -1.72 10.50
C PRO A 29 22.55 -1.13 10.28
N ILE A 30 22.46 0.20 10.31
CA ILE A 30 21.22 0.89 9.94
C ILE A 30 20.93 0.66 8.46
N LEU A 31 19.65 0.45 8.13
CA LEU A 31 19.24 0.08 6.79
C LEU A 31 18.13 0.99 6.27
N LEU A 32 18.10 1.18 4.95
CA LEU A 32 16.98 1.71 4.20
C LEU A 32 16.43 0.59 3.32
N HIS A 33 15.17 0.22 3.52
CA HIS A 33 14.50 -0.72 2.63
C HIS A 33 13.81 0.04 1.49
N VAL A 34 14.00 -0.37 0.26
CA VAL A 34 13.46 0.26 -0.96
C VAL A 34 12.62 -0.76 -1.70
N PHE A 35 11.41 -0.40 -2.12
CA PHE A 35 10.49 -1.33 -2.77
C PHE A 35 9.56 -0.60 -3.75
N SER A 36 9.00 -1.35 -4.70
CA SER A 36 7.97 -0.83 -5.59
C SER A 36 6.65 -0.67 -4.82
N PRO A 37 5.94 0.46 -4.93
CA PRO A 37 4.60 0.61 -4.35
C PRO A 37 3.61 -0.48 -4.81
N ASP A 38 3.77 -0.98 -6.04
CA ASP A 38 2.92 -2.02 -6.62
C ASP A 38 3.27 -3.44 -6.12
N LEU A 39 4.43 -3.62 -5.51
CA LEU A 39 4.93 -4.92 -5.05
C LEU A 39 5.73 -4.79 -3.74
N PRO A 40 5.08 -4.44 -2.62
CA PRO A 40 5.77 -4.11 -1.36
C PRO A 40 6.53 -5.28 -0.72
N GLN A 41 6.25 -6.52 -1.15
CA GLN A 41 6.97 -7.70 -0.69
C GLN A 41 8.34 -7.90 -1.36
N ILE A 42 8.62 -7.24 -2.48
CA ILE A 42 9.91 -7.31 -3.17
C ILE A 42 10.62 -5.97 -3.05
N GLY A 43 11.84 -6.00 -2.52
CA GLY A 43 12.63 -4.79 -2.35
C GLY A 43 14.08 -5.08 -2.05
N GLU A 44 14.88 -4.02 -2.07
CA GLU A 44 16.31 -4.01 -1.77
C GLU A 44 16.52 -3.39 -0.38
N SER A 45 17.57 -3.81 0.34
CA SER A 45 17.97 -3.13 1.58
C SER A 45 19.36 -2.54 1.43
N ILE A 46 19.52 -1.27 1.78
CA ILE A 46 20.75 -0.50 1.58
C ILE A 46 21.29 -0.05 2.93
N HIS A 47 22.60 -0.15 3.14
CA HIS A 47 23.31 0.46 4.26
C HIS A 47 24.49 1.30 3.75
N VAL A 48 25.11 2.04 4.68
CA VAL A 48 26.34 2.80 4.39
C VAL A 48 27.52 2.13 5.05
N LYS A 49 28.63 2.01 4.32
CA LYS A 49 29.91 1.49 4.81
C LYS A 49 31.04 2.40 4.36
N ALA A 50 32.11 2.47 5.15
CA ALA A 50 33.35 3.10 4.70
C ALA A 50 33.98 2.25 3.57
N GLY A 51 34.26 2.89 2.44
CA GLY A 51 35.01 2.33 1.32
C GLY A 51 36.49 2.67 1.39
N VAL A 52 37.20 2.42 0.29
CA VAL A 52 38.64 2.72 0.17
C VAL A 52 38.88 4.22 0.33
N GLY A 53 39.88 4.58 1.14
CA GLY A 53 40.20 5.99 1.44
C GLY A 53 39.21 6.68 2.38
N GLY A 54 38.33 5.94 3.07
CA GLY A 54 37.38 6.49 4.03
C GLY A 54 36.15 7.15 3.41
N VAL A 55 36.03 7.13 2.07
CA VAL A 55 34.85 7.63 1.37
C VAL A 55 33.65 6.74 1.73
N PRO A 56 32.49 7.28 2.12
CA PRO A 56 31.31 6.48 2.42
C PRO A 56 30.65 5.98 1.13
N TRP A 57 30.19 4.73 1.15
CA TRP A 57 29.52 4.05 0.03
C TRP A 57 28.16 3.52 0.44
N PHE A 58 27.21 3.56 -0.50
CA PHE A 58 26.00 2.76 -0.41
C PHE A 58 26.31 1.32 -0.78
N VAL A 59 25.82 0.40 0.04
CA VAL A 59 26.06 -1.04 -0.10
C VAL A 59 24.75 -1.77 0.07
N SER A 60 24.47 -2.71 -0.83
CA SER A 60 23.31 -3.61 -0.70
C SER A 60 23.47 -4.53 0.51
N SER A 61 22.36 -5.04 1.05
CA SER A 61 22.36 -6.11 2.05
C SER A 61 23.05 -7.38 1.58
N THR A 62 23.22 -7.59 0.27
CA THR A 62 24.04 -8.68 -0.29
C THR A 62 25.54 -8.47 -0.10
N GLY A 63 25.96 -7.26 0.28
CA GLY A 63 27.36 -6.86 0.37
C GLY A 63 27.89 -6.16 -0.89
N ASP A 64 27.09 -6.08 -1.95
CA ASP A 64 27.52 -5.46 -3.21
C ASP A 64 27.62 -3.93 -3.06
N PRO A 65 28.80 -3.33 -3.33
CA PRO A 65 28.92 -1.88 -3.37
C PRO A 65 28.12 -1.33 -4.55
N LEU A 66 27.34 -0.28 -4.31
CA LEU A 66 26.62 0.44 -5.35
C LEU A 66 27.48 1.59 -5.84
N ARG A 67 27.52 2.69 -5.09
CA ARG A 67 28.25 3.92 -5.43
C ARG A 67 28.66 4.69 -4.17
N PRO A 68 29.60 5.65 -4.30
CA PRO A 68 29.88 6.61 -3.24
C PRO A 68 28.63 7.40 -2.83
N CYS A 69 28.51 7.78 -1.56
CA CYS A 69 27.30 8.41 -1.03
C CYS A 69 26.99 9.80 -1.60
N HIS A 70 27.91 10.42 -2.34
CA HIS A 70 27.66 11.68 -3.04
C HIS A 70 26.93 11.50 -4.39
N ASP A 71 26.87 10.29 -4.94
CA ASP A 71 26.16 9.99 -6.20
C ASP A 71 24.78 9.38 -5.92
N LEU A 72 23.87 10.22 -5.41
CA LEU A 72 22.50 9.81 -5.07
C LEU A 72 21.72 9.31 -6.30
N ALA A 73 21.74 10.10 -7.39
CA ALA A 73 21.01 9.80 -8.61
C ALA A 73 21.54 8.53 -9.30
N GLY A 74 22.86 8.32 -9.33
CA GLY A 74 23.46 7.09 -9.82
C GLY A 74 23.07 5.88 -8.99
N THR A 75 23.08 6.02 -7.65
CA THR A 75 22.64 4.96 -6.74
C THR A 75 21.18 4.60 -6.96
N ALA A 76 20.29 5.60 -7.09
CA ALA A 76 18.87 5.37 -7.34
C ALA A 76 18.63 4.61 -8.66
N LYS A 77 19.39 4.92 -9.72
CA LYS A 77 19.34 4.20 -11.01
C LYS A 77 19.79 2.75 -10.87
N ASP A 78 20.88 2.49 -10.14
CA ASP A 78 21.38 1.13 -9.95
C ASP A 78 20.38 0.27 -9.14
N ILE A 79 19.75 0.86 -8.11
CA ILE A 79 18.67 0.19 -7.35
C ILE A 79 17.46 -0.09 -8.26
N ALA A 80 17.04 0.90 -9.06
CA ALA A 80 15.93 0.72 -9.99
C ALA A 80 16.21 -0.39 -11.02
N ALA A 81 17.42 -0.46 -11.55
CA ALA A 81 17.83 -1.51 -12.49
C ALA A 81 17.78 -2.91 -11.85
N ARG A 82 18.17 -3.04 -10.57
CA ARG A 82 18.07 -4.31 -9.82
C ARG A 82 16.62 -4.74 -9.58
N LEU A 83 15.74 -3.79 -9.34
CA LEU A 83 14.32 -4.05 -9.04
C LEU A 83 13.42 -4.11 -10.29
N ALA A 84 13.90 -3.65 -11.46
CA ALA A 84 13.14 -3.60 -12.69
C ALA A 84 12.52 -4.95 -13.11
N PRO A 85 13.22 -6.10 -13.06
CA PRO A 85 12.65 -7.39 -13.46
C PRO A 85 11.37 -7.75 -12.71
N PHE A 86 11.25 -7.34 -11.44
CA PHE A 86 10.11 -7.64 -10.59
C PHE A 86 8.96 -6.62 -10.72
N SER A 87 9.25 -5.45 -11.29
CA SER A 87 8.30 -4.34 -11.39
C SER A 87 7.43 -4.43 -12.67
N HIS A 88 7.97 -5.02 -13.74
CA HIS A 88 7.28 -5.16 -15.02
C HIS A 88 6.19 -6.25 -15.04
N ASP A 89 6.34 -7.31 -14.23
CA ASP A 89 5.37 -8.43 -14.18
C ASP A 89 4.03 -8.06 -13.53
N VAL A 90 3.98 -6.98 -12.76
CA VAL A 90 2.74 -6.55 -12.09
C VAL A 90 1.73 -5.94 -13.07
N HIS A 91 2.22 -5.28 -14.13
CA HIS A 91 1.36 -4.68 -15.15
C HIS A 91 0.69 -5.73 -16.06
N SER A 92 1.39 -6.83 -16.34
CA SER A 92 0.87 -7.98 -17.11
C SER A 92 -0.07 -8.85 -16.26
N ALA A 93 0.20 -9.02 -14.96
CA ALA A 93 -0.70 -9.75 -14.05
C ALA A 93 -2.01 -8.99 -13.77
N ARG A 94 -1.98 -7.66 -13.58
CA ARG A 94 -3.19 -6.85 -13.37
C ARG A 94 -4.16 -6.86 -14.56
N ARG A 95 -3.67 -7.03 -15.80
CA ARG A 95 -4.55 -7.22 -16.98
C ARG A 95 -5.29 -8.56 -16.98
N ARG A 96 -4.75 -9.60 -16.36
CA ARG A 96 -5.40 -10.92 -16.24
C ARG A 96 -6.32 -11.04 -15.04
N GLN A 97 -6.14 -10.20 -14.02
CA GLN A 97 -6.89 -10.22 -12.75
C GLN A 97 -8.04 -9.21 -12.69
N ARG A 98 -8.71 -8.89 -13.80
CA ARG A 98 -10.13 -8.51 -13.69
C ARG A 98 -10.91 -9.79 -13.40
N PRO A 99 -11.38 -10.03 -12.16
CA PRO A 99 -12.24 -11.19 -11.94
C PRO A 99 -13.49 -11.02 -12.80
N ARG A 100 -13.83 -12.06 -13.57
CA ARG A 100 -15.15 -12.24 -14.19
C ARG A 100 -16.20 -12.51 -13.10
N SER A 101 -16.31 -11.65 -12.10
CA SER A 101 -17.28 -11.75 -11.00
C SER A 101 -18.24 -10.56 -11.00
N ALA A 102 -18.78 -10.23 -12.17
CA ALA A 102 -20.02 -9.45 -12.28
C ALA A 102 -21.19 -10.38 -12.63
N ARG A 103 -21.40 -11.43 -11.82
CA ARG A 103 -22.64 -12.21 -11.77
C ARG A 103 -22.75 -12.98 -10.44
N CYS A 104 -22.74 -12.25 -9.33
CA CYS A 104 -23.49 -12.70 -8.14
C CYS A 104 -24.86 -12.02 -8.18
N ARG A 105 -25.75 -12.59 -8.99
CA ARG A 105 -27.19 -12.44 -8.82
C ARG A 105 -27.62 -13.49 -7.79
N MET A 106 -28.48 -13.05 -6.88
CA MET A 106 -29.35 -13.83 -5.97
C MET A 106 -28.91 -14.01 -4.50
N ALA A 107 -29.74 -13.36 -3.67
CA ALA A 107 -30.43 -13.93 -2.54
C ALA A 107 -29.66 -14.06 -1.22
N ARG A 108 -29.69 -12.98 -0.42
CA ARG A 108 -29.67 -13.08 1.03
C ARG A 108 -31.10 -12.96 1.59
N PHE A 109 -31.55 -14.09 2.14
CA PHE A 109 -32.43 -14.26 3.30
C PHE A 109 -33.90 -13.81 3.23
N LEU A 110 -34.74 -14.70 2.66
CA LEU A 110 -36.10 -14.93 3.15
C LEU A 110 -36.05 -15.92 4.33
N ARG A 111 -36.33 -15.44 5.55
CA ARG A 111 -37.04 -16.20 6.60
C ARG A 111 -37.24 -15.33 7.85
N MET A 112 -38.40 -14.70 7.95
CA MET A 112 -39.11 -14.63 9.24
C MET A 112 -40.58 -14.93 8.98
N LEU A 113 -41.03 -16.01 9.59
CA LEU A 113 -42.39 -16.52 9.51
C LEU A 113 -43.35 -15.63 10.31
N ALA A 114 -44.51 -15.39 9.68
CA ALA A 114 -45.87 -15.50 10.21
C ALA A 114 -46.17 -14.99 11.62
N ILE A 115 -46.99 -13.94 11.70
CA ILE A 115 -48.27 -13.95 12.44
C ILE A 115 -49.28 -13.06 11.67
N LEU A 116 -50.28 -13.69 11.05
CA LEU A 116 -51.57 -13.07 10.70
C LEU A 116 -52.44 -13.06 11.98
N PRO A 117 -53.29 -12.04 12.17
CA PRO A 117 -54.64 -12.20 11.65
C PRO A 117 -55.21 -10.96 10.95
N LEU A 118 -55.90 -11.31 9.87
CA LEU A 118 -56.86 -10.55 9.10
C LEU A 118 -58.13 -10.36 9.95
N VAL A 119 -58.43 -9.14 10.42
CA VAL A 119 -59.80 -8.75 10.79
C VAL A 119 -60.13 -7.40 10.16
N ARG A 120 -60.69 -7.54 8.95
CA ARG A 120 -61.93 -6.94 8.44
C ARG A 120 -62.32 -5.53 8.95
N ALA A 121 -62.39 -4.64 7.96
CA ALA A 121 -62.96 -3.30 8.00
C ALA A 121 -64.38 -3.21 8.56
N ALA A 122 -64.66 -2.09 9.24
CA ALA A 122 -65.97 -1.44 9.25
C ALA A 122 -65.78 0.07 9.10
N ARG A 123 -66.57 0.65 8.20
CA ARG A 123 -66.55 2.04 7.72
C ARG A 123 -67.61 2.88 8.49
N PRO A 124 -67.85 4.15 8.14
CA PRO A 124 -67.90 5.30 9.05
C PRO A 124 -69.27 5.55 9.71
N GLY A 125 -69.27 6.17 10.90
CA GLY A 125 -70.46 6.65 11.61
C GLY A 125 -70.43 8.16 11.85
N LYS A 126 -71.42 8.85 11.31
CA LYS A 126 -71.79 10.26 11.50
C LYS A 126 -72.23 10.55 12.94
N GLY A 127 -72.08 11.83 13.33
CA GLY A 127 -72.79 12.45 14.46
C GLY A 127 -71.87 12.62 15.66
N GLY A 128 -71.80 13.75 16.34
CA GLY A 128 -72.61 14.95 16.33
C GLY A 128 -72.05 15.84 17.43
N GLN A 129 -72.23 17.14 17.25
CA GLN A 129 -71.74 18.21 18.09
C GLN A 129 -72.23 18.09 19.54
N ARG A 130 -71.42 18.48 20.53
CA ARG A 130 -71.90 19.29 21.67
C ARG A 130 -70.76 19.89 22.52
N TRP A 131 -70.84 21.22 22.66
CA TRP A 131 -70.26 22.07 23.69
C TRP A 131 -70.77 21.66 25.09
N HIS A 132 -70.12 21.87 26.25
CA HIS A 132 -69.74 23.07 27.02
C HIS A 132 -69.26 22.53 28.42
N PRO A 133 -68.78 23.35 29.39
CA PRO A 133 -68.34 24.74 29.35
C PRO A 133 -66.84 24.92 29.66
#